data_AF-A0A3M1AQE4-F1
#
_entry.id   AF-A0A3M1AQE4-F1
#
_cell.length_a   1.000
_cell.length_b   1.000
_cell.length_c   1.000
_cell.angle_alpha   90.00
_cell.angle_beta   90.00
_cell.angle_gamma   90.00
#
_symmetry.space_group_name_H-M   'P 1'
#
loop_
_entity.id
_entity.type
_entity.pdbx_description
1 polymer ?
#
loop_
_entity_poly.entity_id
_entity_poly.type
_entity_poly.pdbx_seq_one_letter_code
_entity_poly.pdbx_strand_id
1 'polypeptide(L)'
;MKPALPDPLPAKSFFATWFSHFSYNYLILPFLYIGLRLAAFFNAKIRRGIAGRKHLFERLEKKLRPFTSRESTILIHAASMGEYEQARPVIRELRRRFPELCIVASVFSPSAYDHIHDRSEADVLTYLPVDFRHQVRRFLDRVQPMALLVIRHDLWPNLLWEAQRRGIYTMLLDASVHRGSLRHRKLVRYFYRQVFAAFSAVCAISETEL
;
A
#
# COMPACT_ATOMS: atom_id res chain seq x y z
N MET A 1 4.09 27.29 4.40
CA MET A 1 2.72 27.28 3.83
C MET A 1 2.12 25.90 4.07
N LYS A 2 1.13 25.77 4.97
CA LYS A 2 0.34 24.52 5.08
C LYS A 2 -0.52 24.40 3.82
N PRO A 3 -0.49 23.29 3.07
CA PRO A 3 -1.45 23.10 2.00
C PRO A 3 -2.86 23.12 2.60
N ALA A 4 -3.76 23.92 2.00
CA ALA A 4 -5.15 23.97 2.40
C ALA A 4 -5.74 22.55 2.30
N LEU A 5 -6.42 22.12 3.35
CA LEU A 5 -7.21 20.88 3.31
C LEU A 5 -8.25 21.03 2.19
N PRO A 6 -8.40 20.05 1.30
CA PRO A 6 -9.38 20.13 0.23
C PRO A 6 -10.79 20.30 0.81
N ASP A 7 -11.61 21.12 0.15
CA ASP A 7 -12.99 21.38 0.56
C ASP A 7 -13.77 20.07 0.80
N PRO A 8 -14.66 20.03 1.82
CA PRO A 8 -15.48 18.86 2.06
C PRO A 8 -16.33 18.56 0.82
N LEU A 9 -16.22 17.33 0.33
CA LEU A 9 -16.92 16.88 -0.86
C LEU A 9 -18.45 17.08 -0.71
N PRO A 10 -19.17 17.50 -1.77
CA PRO A 10 -20.59 17.85 -1.68
C PRO A 10 -21.46 16.68 -1.17
N ALA A 11 -22.63 16.93 -0.58
CA ALA A 11 -23.45 15.90 0.08
C ALA A 11 -23.81 14.66 -0.79
N LYS A 12 -23.98 14.84 -2.11
CA LYS A 12 -24.14 13.71 -3.07
C LYS A 12 -22.88 12.85 -3.19
N SER A 13 -21.71 13.43 -2.95
CA SER A 13 -20.43 12.75 -2.83
C SER A 13 -20.30 11.98 -1.52
N PHE A 14 -20.87 12.46 -0.41
CA PHE A 14 -20.77 11.78 0.88
C PHE A 14 -21.42 10.39 0.84
N PHE A 15 -22.66 10.30 0.34
CA PHE A 15 -23.37 9.02 0.25
C PHE A 15 -22.67 8.04 -0.69
N ALA A 16 -22.21 8.52 -1.85
CA ALA A 16 -21.52 7.70 -2.83
C ALA A 16 -20.13 7.24 -2.33
N THR A 17 -19.43 8.07 -1.54
CA THR A 17 -18.20 7.68 -0.85
C THR A 17 -18.49 6.63 0.21
N TRP A 18 -19.44 6.89 1.10
CA TRP A 18 -19.85 5.92 2.12
C TRP A 18 -20.25 4.57 1.50
N PHE A 19 -21.03 4.59 0.42
CA PHE A 19 -21.45 3.39 -0.30
C PHE A 19 -20.27 2.64 -0.92
N SER A 20 -19.28 3.34 -1.46
CA SER A 20 -18.05 2.76 -2.02
C SER A 20 -17.21 2.07 -0.93
N HIS A 21 -17.03 2.73 0.21
CA HIS A 21 -16.35 2.17 1.38
C HIS A 21 -17.07 0.94 1.93
N PHE A 22 -18.38 1.02 2.06
CA PHE A 22 -19.22 -0.07 2.54
C PHE A 22 -19.16 -1.28 1.61
N SER A 23 -19.40 -1.06 0.31
CA SER A 23 -19.36 -2.13 -0.70
C SER A 23 -18.00 -2.81 -0.78
N TYR A 24 -16.92 -2.04 -0.70
CA TYR A 24 -15.57 -2.61 -0.69
C TYR A 24 -15.32 -3.49 0.54
N ASN A 25 -15.64 -3.01 1.73
CA ASN A 25 -15.31 -3.68 3.00
C ASN A 25 -16.24 -4.85 3.35
N TYR A 26 -17.52 -4.78 2.98
CA TYR A 26 -18.52 -5.77 3.38
C TYR A 26 -18.95 -6.72 2.26
N LEU A 27 -18.71 -6.36 1.00
CA LEU A 27 -19.00 -7.22 -0.14
C LEU A 27 -17.69 -7.69 -0.78
N ILE A 28 -16.98 -6.79 -1.47
CA ILE A 28 -15.87 -7.17 -2.37
C ILE A 28 -14.74 -7.89 -1.62
N LEU A 29 -14.22 -7.29 -0.55
CA LEU A 29 -13.04 -7.81 0.14
C LEU A 29 -13.28 -9.14 0.87
N PRO A 30 -14.40 -9.35 1.61
CA PRO A 30 -14.72 -10.66 2.18
C PRO A 30 -14.86 -11.76 1.11
N PHE A 31 -15.58 -11.51 0.02
CA PHE A 31 -15.71 -12.48 -1.07
C PHE A 31 -14.37 -12.80 -1.72
N LEU A 32 -13.53 -11.79 -1.98
CA LEU A 32 -12.19 -11.98 -2.51
C LEU A 32 -11.31 -12.80 -1.55
N TYR A 33 -11.38 -12.53 -0.25
CA TYR A 33 -10.60 -13.24 0.76
C TYR A 33 -11.05 -14.70 0.91
N ILE A 34 -12.36 -14.98 0.88
CA ILE A 34 -12.89 -16.35 0.84
C ILE A 34 -12.38 -17.06 -0.42
N GLY A 35 -12.48 -16.42 -1.59
CA GLY A 35 -11.95 -16.97 -2.85
C GLY A 35 -10.45 -17.28 -2.78
N LEU A 36 -9.66 -16.39 -2.18
CA LEU A 36 -8.22 -16.60 -1.94
C LEU A 36 -7.98 -17.82 -1.03
N ARG A 37 -8.76 -17.97 0.05
CA ARG A 37 -8.67 -19.10 0.98
C ARG A 37 -9.05 -20.42 0.31
N LEU A 38 -10.09 -20.43 -0.53
CA LEU A 38 -10.47 -21.60 -1.32
C LEU A 38 -9.40 -21.95 -2.36
N ALA A 39 -8.86 -20.96 -3.06
CA ALA A 39 -7.77 -21.16 -4.02
C ALA A 39 -6.48 -21.67 -3.37
N ALA A 40 -6.26 -21.41 -2.07
CA ALA A 40 -5.10 -21.89 -1.32
C ALA A 40 -5.05 -23.42 -1.17
N PHE A 41 -6.19 -24.10 -1.28
CA PHE A 41 -6.22 -25.57 -1.32
C PHE A 41 -5.53 -26.10 -2.59
N PHE A 42 -5.70 -25.41 -3.71
CA PHE A 42 -5.21 -25.84 -5.02
C PHE A 42 -3.90 -25.18 -5.44
N ASN A 43 -3.52 -24.06 -4.84
CA ASN A 43 -2.34 -23.28 -5.24
C ASN A 43 -1.36 -23.06 -4.08
N ALA A 44 -0.18 -23.68 -4.19
CA ALA A 44 0.88 -23.58 -3.18
C ALA A 44 1.39 -22.15 -2.98
N LYS A 45 1.43 -21.31 -4.03
CA LYS A 45 1.85 -19.91 -3.93
C LYS A 45 0.87 -19.12 -3.06
N ILE A 46 -0.43 -19.28 -3.27
CA ILE A 46 -1.46 -18.61 -2.46
C ILE A 46 -1.39 -19.07 -1.01
N ARG A 47 -1.25 -20.39 -0.78
CA ARG A 47 -1.08 -20.96 0.55
C ARG A 47 0.12 -20.38 1.29
N ARG A 48 1.27 -20.27 0.62
CA ARG A 48 2.47 -19.60 1.18
C ARG A 48 2.21 -18.14 1.51
N GLY A 49 1.54 -17.40 0.62
CA GLY A 49 1.19 -15.99 0.85
C GLY A 49 0.33 -15.79 2.11
N ILE A 50 -0.65 -16.67 2.33
CA ILE A 50 -1.48 -16.64 3.55
C ILE A 50 -0.64 -17.02 4.78
N ALA A 51 0.14 -18.10 4.71
CA ALA A 51 0.97 -18.57 5.82
C ALA A 51 2.04 -17.53 6.23
N GLY A 52 2.63 -16.84 5.26
CA GLY A 52 3.62 -15.78 5.49
C GLY A 52 3.10 -14.63 6.35
N ARG A 53 1.78 -14.41 6.35
CA ARG A 53 1.12 -13.35 7.14
C ARG A 53 0.65 -13.78 8.53
N LYS A 54 0.70 -15.07 8.88
CA LYS A 54 0.18 -15.59 10.17
C LYS A 54 0.80 -14.88 11.38
N HIS A 55 2.11 -14.65 11.34
CA HIS A 55 2.89 -13.97 12.40
C HIS A 55 3.38 -12.59 11.96
N LEU A 56 2.60 -11.91 11.12
CA LEU A 56 2.98 -10.63 10.52
C LEU A 56 3.33 -9.60 11.60
N PHE A 57 2.40 -9.34 12.52
CA PHE A 57 2.55 -8.24 13.49
C PHE A 57 3.63 -8.50 14.53
N GLU A 58 3.79 -9.75 14.98
CA GLU A 58 4.85 -10.16 15.91
C GLU A 58 6.23 -9.95 15.27
N ARG A 59 6.41 -10.41 14.01
CA ARG A 59 7.66 -10.23 13.28
C ARG A 59 7.95 -8.77 12.97
N LEU A 60 6.93 -8.00 12.58
CA LEU A 60 7.05 -6.58 12.29
C LEU A 60 7.52 -5.81 13.53
N GLU A 61 6.88 -6.04 14.68
CA GLU A 61 7.27 -5.38 15.93
C GLU A 61 8.71 -5.72 16.32
N LYS A 62 9.09 -7.01 16.25
CA LYS A 62 10.47 -7.43 16.52
C LYS A 62 11.49 -6.74 15.60
N LYS A 63 11.17 -6.62 14.31
CA LYS A 63 12.05 -5.98 13.31
C LYS A 63 12.12 -4.46 13.47
N LEU A 64 11.08 -3.80 13.98
CA LEU A 64 11.05 -2.34 14.18
C LEU A 64 11.75 -1.90 15.47
N ARG A 65 11.85 -2.75 16.50
CA ARG A 65 12.49 -2.42 17.79
C ARG A 65 13.85 -1.70 17.67
N PRO A 66 14.79 -2.14 16.83
CA PRO A 66 16.10 -1.48 16.69
C PRO A 66 16.04 -0.06 16.11
N PHE A 67 14.93 0.32 15.47
CA PHE A 67 14.76 1.59 14.77
C PHE A 67 13.88 2.58 15.52
N THR A 68 13.53 2.29 16.77
CA THR A 68 12.70 3.16 17.63
C THR A 68 13.38 4.49 17.95
N SER A 69 14.71 4.59 17.83
CA SER A 69 15.48 5.83 17.99
C SER A 69 15.59 6.68 16.72
N ARG A 70 15.11 6.20 15.56
CA ARG A 70 15.15 6.94 14.31
C ARG A 70 14.10 8.06 14.29
N GLU A 71 14.43 9.17 13.63
CA GLU A 71 13.61 10.38 13.67
C GLU A 71 12.30 10.24 12.89
N SER A 72 12.26 9.37 11.87
CA SER A 72 11.08 9.17 11.03
C SER A 72 11.12 7.86 10.24
N THR A 73 9.93 7.37 9.86
CA THR A 73 9.76 6.13 9.09
C THR A 73 9.13 6.41 7.73
N ILE A 74 9.72 5.89 6.66
CA ILE A 74 9.11 5.83 5.33
C ILE A 74 8.67 4.39 5.05
N LEU A 75 7.40 4.22 4.69
CA LEU A 75 6.86 2.95 4.23
C LEU A 75 6.85 2.93 2.70
N ILE A 76 7.49 1.94 2.10
CA ILE A 76 7.47 1.70 0.67
C ILE A 76 6.72 0.41 0.40
N HIS A 77 5.70 0.44 -0.45
CA HIS A 77 4.92 -0.71 -0.85
C HIS A 77 5.20 -1.08 -2.30
N ALA A 78 5.73 -2.29 -2.48
CA ALA A 78 5.99 -2.91 -3.77
C ALA A 78 5.43 -4.33 -3.76
N ALA A 79 4.30 -4.58 -4.41
CA ALA A 79 3.55 -5.83 -4.30
C ALA A 79 4.35 -7.05 -4.77
N SER A 80 5.22 -6.84 -5.74
CA SER A 80 5.96 -7.87 -6.47
C SER A 80 7.48 -7.61 -6.49
N MET A 81 8.23 -8.59 -6.99
CA MET A 81 9.68 -8.46 -7.16
C MET A 81 10.03 -7.35 -8.14
N GLY A 82 9.31 -7.27 -9.27
CA GLY A 82 9.55 -6.24 -10.28
C GLY A 82 9.34 -4.82 -9.74
N GLU A 83 8.28 -4.60 -8.97
CA GLU A 83 8.03 -3.30 -8.33
C GLU A 83 9.08 -2.99 -7.26
N TYR A 84 9.58 -3.99 -6.54
CA TYR A 84 10.62 -3.75 -5.56
C TYR A 84 11.93 -3.33 -6.23
N GLU A 85 12.31 -3.98 -7.34
CA GLU A 85 13.47 -3.57 -8.14
C GLU A 85 13.35 -2.13 -8.65
N GLN A 86 12.14 -1.69 -9.05
CA GLN A 86 11.87 -0.30 -9.40
C GLN A 86 12.01 0.66 -8.19
N ALA A 87 11.70 0.18 -6.99
CA ALA A 87 11.83 0.96 -5.74
C ALA A 87 13.29 1.07 -5.25
N ARG A 88 14.17 0.12 -5.59
CA ARG A 88 15.55 0.06 -5.06
C ARG A 88 16.36 1.35 -5.27
N PRO A 89 16.37 1.98 -6.45
CA PRO A 89 17.06 3.25 -6.63
C PRO A 89 16.57 4.34 -5.68
N VAL A 90 15.26 4.41 -5.44
CA VAL A 90 14.63 5.36 -4.50
C VAL A 90 15.07 5.05 -3.06
N ILE A 91 15.07 3.78 -2.66
CA ILE A 91 15.54 3.33 -1.35
C ILE A 91 17.00 3.75 -1.11
N ARG A 92 17.88 3.52 -2.09
CA ARG A 92 19.31 3.89 -2.01
C ARG A 92 19.48 5.39 -1.85
N GLU A 93 18.78 6.17 -2.66
CA GLU A 93 18.93 7.62 -2.63
C GLU A 93 18.36 8.24 -1.34
N LEU A 94 17.23 7.72 -0.85
CA LEU A 94 16.68 8.11 0.46
C LEU A 94 17.69 7.82 1.58
N ARG A 95 18.28 6.62 1.61
CA ARG A 95 19.29 6.29 2.61
C ARG A 95 20.52 7.18 2.51
N ARG A 96 20.95 7.50 1.29
CA ARG A 96 22.14 8.35 1.06
C ARG A 96 21.91 9.78 1.55
N ARG A 97 20.72 10.33 1.35
CA ARG A 97 20.38 11.72 1.74
C ARG A 97 19.94 11.85 3.19
N PHE A 98 19.29 10.83 3.73
CA PHE A 98 18.62 10.83 5.03
C PHE A 98 18.94 9.53 5.78
N PRO A 99 20.19 9.34 6.23
CA PRO A 99 20.64 8.10 6.90
C PRO A 99 19.88 7.80 8.21
N GLU A 100 19.26 8.81 8.81
CA GLU A 100 18.46 8.73 10.03
C GLU A 100 17.05 8.16 9.83
N LEU A 101 16.56 8.03 8.59
CA LEU A 101 15.21 7.50 8.31
C LEU A 101 15.14 5.98 8.41
N CYS A 102 14.14 5.44 9.11
CA CYS A 102 13.80 4.02 9.01
C CYS A 102 13.04 3.75 7.71
N ILE A 103 13.60 2.94 6.82
CA ILE A 103 12.91 2.52 5.59
C ILE A 103 12.28 1.15 5.79
N VAL A 104 10.95 1.09 5.73
CA VAL A 104 10.18 -0.15 5.78
C VAL A 104 9.69 -0.51 4.38
N ALA A 105 10.12 -1.64 3.84
CA ALA A 105 9.58 -2.18 2.60
C ALA A 105 8.51 -3.24 2.88
N SER A 106 7.35 -3.10 2.24
CA SER A 106 6.27 -4.08 2.29
C SER A 106 6.03 -4.71 0.93
N VAL A 107 5.83 -6.03 0.91
CA VAL A 107 5.51 -6.80 -0.30
C VAL A 107 4.23 -7.59 -0.13
N PHE A 108 3.52 -7.88 -1.23
CA PHE A 108 2.32 -8.72 -1.16
C PHE A 108 2.59 -10.17 -1.62
N SER A 109 3.39 -10.35 -2.66
CA SER A 109 3.72 -11.66 -3.22
C SER A 109 4.69 -12.44 -2.32
N PRO A 110 4.41 -13.72 -2.02
CA PRO A 110 5.36 -14.57 -1.30
C PRO A 110 6.67 -14.76 -2.06
N SER A 111 6.61 -14.86 -3.39
CA SER A 111 7.84 -14.97 -4.18
C SER A 111 8.73 -13.74 -4.06
N ALA A 112 8.14 -12.54 -3.97
CA ALA A 112 8.91 -11.32 -3.76
C ALA A 112 9.58 -11.34 -2.39
N TYR A 113 8.82 -11.68 -1.34
CA TYR A 113 9.36 -11.78 0.02
C TYR A 113 10.54 -12.75 0.09
N ASP A 114 10.38 -13.97 -0.46
CA ASP A 114 11.41 -15.01 -0.41
C ASP A 114 12.70 -14.57 -1.15
N HIS A 115 12.60 -13.85 -2.27
CA HIS A 115 13.76 -13.39 -3.02
C HIS A 115 14.44 -12.16 -2.41
N ILE A 116 13.67 -11.28 -1.78
CA ILE A 116 14.16 -10.00 -1.24
C ILE A 116 14.67 -10.17 0.18
N HIS A 117 14.19 -11.14 0.96
CA HIS A 117 14.42 -11.22 2.40
C HIS A 117 15.87 -11.02 2.83
N ASP A 118 16.80 -11.72 2.17
CA ASP A 118 18.22 -11.70 2.50
C ASP A 118 19.01 -10.61 1.75
N ARG A 119 18.36 -9.93 0.81
CA ARG A 119 18.97 -8.93 -0.08
C ARG A 119 18.26 -7.58 0.02
N SER A 120 17.42 -7.42 1.03
CA SER A 120 16.63 -6.21 1.17
C SER A 120 17.56 -5.06 1.48
N GLU A 121 17.38 -3.98 0.74
CA GLU A 121 18.02 -2.73 1.01
C GLU A 121 17.11 -1.85 1.86
N ALA A 122 15.99 -2.34 2.39
CA ALA A 122 15.23 -1.64 3.41
C ALA A 122 15.72 -2.07 4.80
N ASP A 123 15.53 -1.23 5.81
CA ASP A 123 15.86 -1.58 7.20
C ASP A 123 14.93 -2.70 7.69
N VAL A 124 13.68 -2.70 7.24
CA VAL A 124 12.69 -3.72 7.56
C VAL A 124 11.96 -4.17 6.31
N LEU A 125 12.06 -5.45 5.98
CA LEU A 125 11.16 -6.10 5.01
C LEU A 125 10.00 -6.80 5.73
N THR A 126 8.77 -6.56 5.27
CA THR A 126 7.56 -7.18 5.81
C THR A 126 6.56 -7.55 4.70
N TYR A 127 5.58 -8.40 5.01
CA TYR A 127 4.39 -8.50 4.18
C TYR A 127 3.46 -7.30 4.42
N LEU A 128 2.77 -6.85 3.40
CA LEU A 128 1.58 -6.02 3.58
C LEU A 128 0.43 -6.90 4.13
N PRO A 129 -0.33 -6.47 5.16
CA PRO A 129 -1.52 -7.19 5.59
C PRO A 129 -2.55 -7.30 4.45
N VAL A 130 -3.49 -8.22 4.59
CA VAL A 130 -4.71 -8.17 3.76
C VAL A 130 -5.45 -6.89 4.13
N ASP A 131 -5.99 -6.19 3.13
CA ASP A 131 -6.56 -4.84 3.22
C ASP A 131 -7.88 -4.75 3.97
N PHE A 132 -8.08 -5.57 5.01
CA PHE A 132 -9.12 -5.33 5.99
C PHE A 132 -8.74 -4.11 6.83
N ARG A 133 -9.69 -3.19 6.99
CA ARG A 133 -9.50 -1.93 7.72
C ARG A 133 -8.81 -2.11 9.08
N HIS A 134 -9.19 -3.11 9.87
CA HIS A 134 -8.59 -3.37 11.19
C HIS A 134 -7.13 -3.81 11.10
N GLN A 135 -6.77 -4.63 10.10
CA GLN A 135 -5.39 -5.06 9.91
C GLN A 135 -4.49 -3.94 9.38
N VAL A 136 -5.01 -3.16 8.44
CA VAL A 136 -4.34 -1.96 7.92
C VAL A 136 -4.09 -0.95 9.02
N ARG A 137 -5.11 -0.65 9.84
CA ARG A 137 -4.96 0.24 10.99
C ARG A 137 -3.86 -0.25 11.92
N ARG A 138 -3.94 -1.51 12.34
CA ARG A 138 -2.92 -2.12 13.19
C ARG A 138 -1.53 -2.05 12.55
N PHE A 139 -1.43 -2.25 11.25
CA PHE A 139 -0.16 -2.16 10.54
C PHE A 139 0.40 -0.74 10.56
N LEU A 140 -0.40 0.27 10.21
CA LEU A 140 0.01 1.67 10.26
C LEU A 140 0.26 2.18 11.68
N ASP A 141 -0.43 1.65 12.70
CA ASP A 141 -0.17 1.93 14.12
C ASP A 141 1.20 1.42 14.57
N ARG A 142 1.69 0.32 13.98
CA ARG A 142 3.02 -0.23 14.30
C ARG A 142 4.14 0.41 13.49
N VAL A 143 3.89 0.70 12.22
CA VAL A 143 4.90 1.29 11.33
C VAL A 143 5.05 2.80 11.60
N GLN A 144 3.95 3.49 11.93
CA GLN A 144 3.88 4.95 12.12
C GLN A 144 4.63 5.74 11.03
N PRO A 145 4.37 5.49 9.73
CA PRO A 145 5.14 6.14 8.69
C PRO A 145 4.75 7.62 8.55
N MET A 146 5.73 8.49 8.29
CA MET A 146 5.46 9.87 7.86
C MET A 146 5.01 9.92 6.40
N ALA A 147 5.48 8.97 5.58
CA ALA A 147 5.16 8.86 4.17
C ALA A 147 4.96 7.39 3.74
N LEU A 148 4.01 7.18 2.83
CA LEU A 148 3.74 5.92 2.14
C LEU A 148 3.99 6.10 0.63
N LEU A 149 5.00 5.41 0.11
CA LEU A 149 5.31 5.34 -1.31
C LEU A 149 4.74 4.04 -1.88
N VAL A 150 3.78 4.13 -2.79
CA VAL A 150 3.23 2.98 -3.51
C VAL A 150 3.88 2.91 -4.87
N ILE A 151 4.40 1.74 -5.23
CA ILE A 151 5.00 1.53 -6.54
C ILE A 151 3.95 1.00 -7.51
N ARG A 152 3.86 1.66 -8.66
CA ARG A 152 3.12 1.27 -9.86
C ARG A 152 1.61 1.24 -9.68
N HIS A 153 0.98 0.06 -9.54
CA HIS A 153 -0.50 -0.05 -9.58
C HIS A 153 -1.13 -0.89 -8.49
N ASP A 154 -0.40 -1.30 -7.45
CA ASP A 154 -1.01 -2.07 -6.36
C ASP A 154 -1.75 -1.17 -5.36
N LEU A 155 -2.97 -0.80 -5.76
CA LEU A 155 -3.83 0.11 -5.03
C LEU A 155 -4.66 -0.65 -4.01
N TRP A 156 -4.32 -0.48 -2.72
CA TRP A 156 -5.07 -1.00 -1.58
C TRP A 156 -5.93 0.10 -0.96
N PRO A 157 -7.27 0.10 -1.20
CA PRO A 157 -8.15 1.18 -0.80
C PRO A 157 -8.11 1.49 0.70
N ASN A 158 -8.20 0.49 1.59
CA ASN A 158 -8.19 0.78 3.02
C ASN A 158 -6.81 1.26 3.49
N LEU A 159 -5.70 0.76 2.91
CA LEU A 159 -4.36 1.30 3.15
C LEU A 159 -4.30 2.80 2.83
N LEU A 160 -4.74 3.20 1.65
CA LEU A 160 -4.70 4.59 1.20
C LEU A 160 -5.66 5.48 2.01
N TRP A 161 -6.89 5.02 2.24
CA TRP A 161 -7.87 5.77 3.03
C TRP A 161 -7.45 5.94 4.49
N GLU A 162 -6.89 4.90 5.12
CA GLU A 162 -6.38 5.01 6.49
C GLU A 162 -5.10 5.84 6.56
N ALA A 163 -4.24 5.80 5.53
CA ALA A 163 -3.08 6.68 5.43
C ALA A 163 -3.51 8.16 5.34
N GLN A 164 -4.43 8.48 4.43
CA GLN A 164 -4.98 9.83 4.28
C GLN A 164 -5.64 10.32 5.58
N ARG A 165 -6.45 9.48 6.24
CA ARG A 165 -7.11 9.82 7.51
C ARG A 165 -6.12 10.14 8.63
N ARG A 166 -4.91 9.56 8.58
CA ARG A 166 -3.83 9.78 9.56
C ARG A 166 -2.92 10.95 9.17
N GLY A 167 -3.17 11.62 8.04
CA GLY A 167 -2.29 12.68 7.52
C GLY A 167 -0.94 12.16 7.03
N ILE A 168 -0.82 10.87 6.72
CA ILE A 168 0.40 10.27 6.16
C ILE A 168 0.53 10.75 4.72
N TYR A 169 1.71 11.24 4.35
CA TYR A 169 1.96 11.69 2.98
C TYR A 169 2.01 10.50 2.03
N THR A 170 1.13 10.44 1.04
CA THR A 170 0.98 9.30 0.13
C THR A 170 1.45 9.67 -1.27
N MET A 171 2.32 8.85 -1.86
CA MET A 171 2.84 9.08 -3.21
C MET A 171 2.74 7.81 -4.05
N LEU A 172 2.24 7.94 -5.27
CA LEU A 172 2.29 6.89 -6.28
C LEU A 172 3.50 7.13 -7.19
N LEU A 173 4.39 6.15 -7.28
CA LEU A 173 5.56 6.17 -8.16
C LEU A 173 5.36 5.24 -9.35
N ASP A 174 5.94 5.55 -10.50
CA ASP A 174 5.85 4.69 -11.70
C ASP A 174 4.40 4.44 -12.16
N ALA A 175 3.54 5.46 -12.04
CA ALA A 175 2.16 5.35 -12.50
C ALA A 175 2.13 5.23 -14.04
N SER A 176 1.38 4.24 -14.54
CA SER A 176 1.27 3.84 -15.94
C SER A 176 -0.16 3.38 -16.28
N VAL A 177 -0.92 4.20 -16.99
CA VAL A 177 -2.33 3.88 -17.28
C VAL A 177 -2.45 3.08 -18.58
N HIS A 178 -2.76 1.78 -18.48
CA HIS A 178 -3.15 0.99 -19.65
C HIS A 178 -4.57 1.34 -20.12
N ARG A 179 -4.68 1.79 -21.39
CA ARG A 179 -5.94 2.17 -22.05
C ARG A 179 -7.03 1.08 -22.02
N GLY A 180 -6.66 -0.20 -21.90
CA GLY A 180 -7.59 -1.33 -21.81
C GLY A 180 -8.12 -1.63 -20.41
N SER A 181 -7.77 -0.85 -19.38
CA SER A 181 -8.14 -1.15 -18.00
C SER A 181 -9.65 -1.00 -17.77
N LEU A 182 -10.24 -1.95 -17.02
CA LEU A 182 -11.64 -1.91 -16.53
C LEU A 182 -11.96 -0.63 -15.74
N ARG A 183 -10.93 0.11 -15.31
CA ARG A 183 -11.00 1.43 -14.65
C ARG A 183 -11.74 2.49 -15.47
N HIS A 184 -11.83 2.35 -16.79
CA HIS A 184 -12.57 3.27 -17.66
C HIS A 184 -14.10 3.05 -17.65
N ARG A 185 -14.60 1.94 -17.08
CA ARG A 185 -16.03 1.69 -16.96
C ARG A 185 -16.64 2.67 -15.95
N LYS A 186 -17.75 3.32 -16.30
CA LYS A 186 -18.36 4.44 -15.54
C LYS A 186 -18.53 4.16 -14.04
N LEU A 187 -18.99 2.96 -13.66
CA LEU A 187 -19.22 2.56 -12.26
C LEU A 187 -17.91 2.40 -11.48
N VAL A 188 -16.91 1.77 -12.10
CA VAL A 188 -15.60 1.50 -11.49
C VAL A 188 -14.77 2.79 -11.42
N ARG A 189 -14.95 3.70 -12.37
CA ARG A 189 -14.26 4.99 -12.42
C ARG A 189 -14.48 5.82 -11.15
N TYR A 190 -15.70 5.84 -10.62
CA TYR A 190 -16.00 6.62 -9.40
C TYR A 190 -15.27 6.06 -8.17
N PHE A 191 -15.20 4.74 -8.04
CA PHE A 191 -14.44 4.09 -6.97
C PHE A 191 -12.95 4.42 -7.08
N TYR A 192 -12.35 4.20 -8.25
CA TYR A 192 -10.93 4.49 -8.44
C TYR A 192 -10.61 5.97 -8.26
N ARG A 193 -11.48 6.89 -8.67
CA ARG A 193 -11.28 8.32 -8.41
C ARG A 193 -11.12 8.63 -6.92
N GLN A 194 -11.87 7.96 -6.05
CA GLN A 194 -11.72 8.13 -4.60
C GLN A 194 -10.43 7.53 -4.07
N VAL A 195 -10.02 6.37 -4.60
CA VAL A 195 -8.74 5.76 -4.25
C VAL A 195 -7.57 6.65 -4.68
N PHE A 196 -7.61 7.21 -5.89
CA PHE A 196 -6.59 8.12 -6.38
C PHE A 196 -6.58 9.47 -5.65
N ALA A 197 -7.74 9.98 -5.24
CA ALA A 197 -7.84 11.19 -4.42
C ALA A 197 -7.21 11.05 -3.03
N ALA A 198 -6.86 9.82 -2.60
CA ALA A 198 -6.12 9.59 -1.38
C ALA A 198 -4.60 9.72 -1.55
N PHE A 199 -4.09 9.90 -2.78
CA PHE A 199 -2.69 10.25 -3.03
C PHE A 199 -2.45 11.75 -2.86
N SER A 200 -1.35 12.10 -2.20
CA SER A 200 -0.86 13.48 -2.11
C SER A 200 -0.08 13.88 -3.36
N ALA A 201 0.59 12.93 -4.00
CA ALA A 201 1.29 13.11 -5.27
C ALA A 201 1.25 11.84 -6.13
N VAL A 202 1.26 12.02 -7.46
CA VAL A 202 1.33 10.93 -8.44
C VAL A 202 2.44 11.26 -9.43
N CYS A 203 3.43 10.38 -9.54
CA CYS A 203 4.55 10.49 -10.47
C CYS A 203 4.36 9.47 -11.59
N ALA A 204 3.97 9.94 -12.77
CA ALA A 204 3.83 9.11 -13.97
C ALA A 204 5.12 9.07 -14.80
N ILE A 205 5.26 8.03 -15.61
CA ILE A 205 6.44 7.80 -16.44
C ILE A 205 6.41 8.67 -17.70
N SER A 206 5.22 9.01 -18.21
CA SER A 206 5.05 9.92 -19.35
C SER A 206 3.78 10.77 -19.24
N GLU A 207 3.78 11.92 -19.93
CA GLU A 207 2.63 12.83 -20.00
C GLU A 207 1.36 12.16 -20.55
N THR A 208 1.50 11.09 -21.32
CA THR A 208 0.39 10.32 -21.91
C THR A 208 -0.34 9.40 -20.92
N GLU A 209 0.17 9.27 -19.69
CA GLU A 209 -0.30 8.30 -18.68
C GLU A 209 -0.97 8.95 -17.45
N LEU A 210 -1.10 10.29 -17.43
CA LEU A 210 -1.89 11.06 -16.45
C LEU A 210 -3.30 11.36 -17.00
#